data_AF-A0A3M1DSC1-F1
#
_entry.id   AF-A0A3M1DSC1-F1
#
_cell.length_a   1.000
_cell.length_b   1.000
_cell.length_c   1.000
_cell.angle_alpha   90.00
_cell.angle_beta   90.00
_cell.angle_gamma   90.00
#
_symmetry.space_group_name_H-M   'P 1'
#
loop_
_entity.id
_entity.type
_entity.pdbx_description
1 polymer ?
#
loop_
_entity_poly.entity_id
_entity_poly.type
_entity_poly.pdbx_seq_one_letter_code
_entity_poly.pdbx_strand_id
1 'polypeptide(L)' 'ELGRRRGGRAQHIGLGTRLLERAADMAWQAGYRHLAVIAAVGTRPYYRARGFHLEGTYMLRRLTPDG' A
#
# COMPACT_ATOMS: atom_id res chain seq x y z
N GLU A 1 23.05 -6.30 15.69
CA GLU A 1 22.82 -4.86 15.92
C GLU A 1 21.57 -4.45 15.13
N LEU A 2 20.46 -4.21 15.82
CA LEU A 2 19.14 -3.99 15.21
C LEU A 2 18.96 -2.52 14.83
N GLY A 3 18.52 -2.30 13.58
CA GLY A 3 18.37 -1.00 12.93
C GLY A 3 17.76 0.07 13.83
N ARG A 4 18.62 1.01 14.22
CA ARG A 4 18.31 2.23 14.96
C ARG A 4 17.18 2.97 14.25
N ARG A 5 15.98 2.97 14.85
CA ARG A 5 14.85 3.79 14.41
C ARG A 5 15.25 5.26 14.57
N ARG A 6 15.84 5.87 13.54
CA ARG A 6 15.99 7.33 13.49
C ARG A 6 14.60 7.94 13.31
N GLY A 7 14.17 8.64 14.35
CA GLY A 7 12.99 9.50 14.37
C GLY A 7 13.11 10.63 13.35
N GLY A 8 12.58 10.39 12.15
CA GLY A 8 12.40 11.40 11.10
C GLY A 8 11.21 11.10 10.18
N ARG A 9 10.33 10.15 10.55
CA ARG A 9 9.31 9.57 9.63
C ARG A 9 7.99 10.36 9.52
N ALA A 10 7.81 11.44 10.28
CA ALA A 10 6.55 12.19 10.30
C ALA A 10 6.37 13.20 9.14
N GLN A 11 7.40 13.47 8.34
CA GLN A 11 7.34 14.56 7.34
C GLN A 11 6.78 14.14 5.95
N HIS A 12 6.33 12.89 5.77
CA HIS A 12 5.83 12.40 4.47
C HIS A 12 4.61 11.47 4.58
N ILE A 13 3.70 11.74 5.53
CA ILE A 13 2.50 10.90 5.78
C ILE A 13 1.61 10.76 4.52
N GLY A 14 1.71 11.68 3.55
CA GLY A 14 0.95 11.67 2.30
C GLY A 14 1.60 10.98 1.10
N LEU A 15 2.93 10.95 0.99
CA LEU A 15 3.60 10.52 -0.25
C LEU A 15 3.36 9.04 -0.54
N GLY A 16 3.46 8.18 0.48
CA GLY A 16 3.18 6.75 0.32
C GLY A 16 1.75 6.49 -0.18
N THR A 17 0.77 7.27 0.32
CA THR A 17 -0.62 7.17 -0.13
C THR A 17 -0.75 7.61 -1.59
N ARG A 18 -0.15 8.76 -1.96
CA ARG A 18 -0.19 9.28 -3.34
C ARG A 18 0.45 8.31 -4.34
N LEU A 19 1.57 7.70 -3.98
CA LEU A 19 2.22 6.69 -4.81
C LEU A 19 1.37 5.43 -4.94
N LEU A 20 0.68 5.02 -3.87
CA LEU A 20 -0.19 3.84 -3.89
C LEU A 20 -1.43 4.07 -4.78
N GLU A 21 -2.06 5.23 -4.70
CA GLU A 21 -3.17 5.58 -5.60
C GLU A 21 -2.69 5.72 -7.05
N ARG A 22 -1.53 6.37 -7.28
CA ARG A 22 -0.99 6.45 -8.63
C ARG A 22 -0.71 5.07 -9.24
N ALA A 23 -0.20 4.13 -8.44
CA ALA A 23 0.00 2.75 -8.87
C ALA A 23 -1.33 2.03 -9.16
N ALA A 24 -2.37 2.31 -8.38
CA ALA A 24 -3.71 1.79 -8.60
C ALA A 24 -4.32 2.30 -9.91
N ASP A 25 -4.19 3.59 -10.22
CA ASP A 25 -4.65 4.17 -11.48
C ASP A 25 -3.96 3.52 -12.68
N MET A 26 -2.63 3.37 -12.60
CA MET A 26 -1.84 2.74 -13.67
C MET A 26 -2.24 1.28 -13.87
N ALA A 27 -2.44 0.53 -12.78
CA ALA A 27 -2.86 -0.87 -12.85
C ALA A 27 -4.27 -0.99 -13.45
N TRP A 28 -5.21 -0.12 -13.06
CA TRP A 28 -6.56 -0.10 -13.63
C TRP A 28 -6.55 0.23 -15.12
N GLN A 29 -5.81 1.27 -15.53
CA GLN A 29 -5.65 1.66 -16.94
C GLN A 29 -5.04 0.54 -17.79
N ALA A 30 -4.17 -0.29 -17.20
CA ALA A 30 -3.60 -1.47 -17.84
C ALA A 30 -4.55 -2.69 -17.84
N GLY A 31 -5.76 -2.59 -17.30
CA GLY A 31 -6.77 -3.64 -17.29
C GLY A 31 -6.74 -4.58 -16.08
N TYR A 32 -5.88 -4.32 -15.10
CA TYR A 32 -5.84 -5.12 -13.87
C TYR A 32 -7.02 -4.78 -12.95
N ARG A 33 -7.46 -5.79 -12.19
CA ARG A 33 -8.58 -5.67 -11.23
C ARG A 33 -8.15 -5.66 -9.77
N HIS A 34 -6.87 -5.91 -9.50
CA HIS A 34 -6.33 -5.99 -8.15
C HIS A 34 -4.94 -5.38 -8.08
N LEU A 35 -4.61 -4.85 -6.92
CA LEU A 35 -3.27 -4.40 -6.55
C LEU A 35 -2.77 -5.24 -5.37
N ALA A 36 -1.65 -5.92 -5.56
CA ALA A 36 -1.01 -6.74 -4.53
C ALA A 36 0.27 -6.05 -4.03
N VAL A 37 0.43 -5.98 -2.70
CA VAL A 37 1.59 -5.36 -2.07
C VAL A 37 2.31 -6.37 -1.18
N ILE A 38 3.62 -6.50 -1.40
CA ILE A 38 4.51 -7.22 -0.49
C ILE A 38 4.71 -6.34 0.74
N ALA A 39 4.19 -6.77 1.89
CA ALA A 39 4.23 -6.00 3.12
C ALA A 39 4.85 -6.81 4.27
N ALA A 40 5.82 -6.19 4.96
CA ALA A 40 6.29 -6.70 6.23
C ALA A 40 5.13 -6.75 7.24
N VAL A 41 5.14 -7.72 8.16
CA VAL A 41 4.03 -7.93 9.11
C VAL A 41 3.66 -6.65 9.86
N GLY A 42 4.65 -5.89 10.31
CA GLY A 42 4.45 -4.63 11.05
C GLY A 42 3.91 -3.45 10.22
N THR A 43 3.90 -3.54 8.88
CA THR A 43 3.37 -2.47 8.02
C THR A 43 1.97 -2.77 7.50
N ARG A 44 1.43 -3.97 7.72
CA ARG A 44 0.07 -4.36 7.28
C ARG A 44 -1.03 -3.40 7.77
N PRO A 45 -1.01 -2.85 9.00
CA PRO A 45 -2.03 -1.88 9.42
C PRO A 45 -2.12 -0.63 8.53
N TYR A 46 -1.00 -0.18 7.96
CA TYR A 46 -0.97 0.95 7.03
C TYR A 46 -1.80 0.68 5.76
N TYR A 47 -1.70 -0.54 5.21
CA TYR A 47 -2.45 -0.95 4.02
C TYR A 47 -3.91 -1.28 4.35
N ARG A 48 -4.18 -1.87 5.53
CA ARG A 48 -5.56 -2.12 5.99
C ARG A 48 -6.38 -0.83 6.07
N ALA A 49 -5.79 0.24 6.58
CA ALA A 49 -6.42 1.56 6.62
C ALA A 49 -6.72 2.15 5.22
N ARG A 50 -6.24 1.52 4.14
CA ARG A 50 -6.42 1.93 2.74
C ARG A 50 -7.21 0.89 1.92
N GLY A 51 -7.98 0.03 2.59
CA GLY A 51 -8.86 -0.95 1.94
C GLY A 51 -8.17 -2.22 1.46
N PHE A 52 -6.93 -2.48 1.88
CA PHE A 52 -6.27 -3.75 1.60
C PHE A 52 -6.61 -4.80 2.65
N HIS A 53 -6.73 -6.06 2.22
CA HIS A 53 -6.84 -7.22 3.10
C HIS A 53 -5.66 -8.17 2.86
N LEU A 54 -5.39 -9.08 3.80
CA LEU A 54 -4.33 -10.07 3.65
C LEU A 54 -4.86 -11.24 2.84
N GLU A 55 -4.19 -11.57 1.73
CA GLU A 55 -4.43 -12.77 0.94
C GLU A 55 -3.09 -13.48 0.69
N GLY A 56 -2.94 -14.68 1.26
CA GLY A 56 -1.66 -15.38 1.31
C GLY A 56 -0.57 -14.53 1.96
N THR A 57 0.49 -14.23 1.21
CA THR A 57 1.63 -13.40 1.66
C THR A 57 1.51 -11.92 1.30
N TYR A 58 0.43 -11.52 0.61
CA TYR A 58 0.27 -10.18 0.04
C TYR A 58 -0.87 -9.40 0.70
N MET A 59 -0.75 -8.08 0.70
CA MET A 59 -1.88 -7.19 0.94
C MET A 59 -2.57 -6.92 -0.40
N LEU A 60 -3.83 -7.33 -0.55
CA LEU A 60 -4.60 -7.21 -1.78
C LEU A 60 -5.68 -6.14 -1.65
N ARG A 61 -5.84 -5.30 -2.68
CA ARG A 61 -6.97 -4.36 -2.84
C ARG A 61 -7.58 -4.54 -4.22
N ARG A 62 -8.91 -4.65 -4.29
CA ARG A 62 -9.64 -4.63 -5.56
C ARG A 62 -9.64 -3.20 -6.11
N LEU A 63 -9.40 -3.08 -7.41
CA LEU A 63 -9.45 -1.82 -8.13
C LEU A 63 -10.85 -1.62 -8.71
N THR A 64 -11.41 -0.44 -8.50
CA THR A 64 -12.68 0.01 -9.05
C THR A 64 -12.45 1.34 -9.79
N PRO A 65 -13.26 1.66 -10.80
CA PRO A 65 -13.13 2.92 -11.52
C PRO A 65 -13.42 4.15 -10.64
N ASP A 66 -14.15 3.95 -9.54
CA ASP A 66 -14.62 5.01 -8.63
C ASP A 66 -13.88 5.00 -7.29
N GLY A 67 -12.54 4.90 -7.32
CA GLY A 67 -11.71 5.11 -6.13
C GLY A 67 -11.86 6.52 -5.57
#